data_AF-A0A1A8PWU1-F1
#
_entry.id   AF-A0A1A8PWU1-F1
#
_cell.length_a   1.000
_cell.length_b   1.000
_cell.length_c   1.000
_cell.angle_alpha   90.00
_cell.angle_beta   90.00
_cell.angle_gamma   90.00
#
_symmetry.space_group_name_H-M   'P 1'
#
loop_
_entity.id
_entity.type
_entity.pdbx_description
1 polymer ?
#
loop_
_entity_poly.entity_id
_entity_poly.type
_entity_poly.pdbx_seq_one_letter_code
_entity_poly.pdbx_strand_id
1 'polypeptide(L)' 'PKLHPKCTKVEHNGCCPECKEVRNFCEYRGKTYKILEEFKPSPCEWCRCEPNNEVHCVVSDCAVPECVNPVYEPEQ' A
#
# COMPACT_ATOMS: atom_id res chain seq x y z
N PRO A 1 -17.26 28.60 -14.93
CA PRO A 1 -17.88 27.35 -14.42
C PRO A 1 -17.18 26.88 -13.14
N LYS A 2 -17.87 27.00 -11.98
CA LYS A 2 -17.30 26.59 -10.69
C LYS A 2 -17.46 25.08 -10.58
N LEU A 3 -16.35 24.37 -10.79
CA LEU A 3 -16.31 22.93 -10.67
C LEU A 3 -16.54 22.56 -9.19
N HIS A 4 -17.31 21.50 -8.92
CA HIS A 4 -17.55 21.05 -7.55
C HIS A 4 -16.20 20.79 -6.86
N PRO A 5 -15.98 21.14 -5.59
CA PRO A 5 -14.66 21.06 -4.94
C PRO A 5 -14.05 19.65 -4.90
N LYS A 6 -14.87 18.60 -5.06
CA LYS A 6 -14.39 17.21 -5.19
C LYS A 6 -13.96 16.84 -6.60
N CYS A 7 -14.29 17.68 -7.56
CA CYS A 7 -14.10 17.43 -8.96
C CYS A 7 -12.85 18.15 -9.46
N THR A 8 -11.80 17.39 -9.75
CA THR A 8 -10.50 17.92 -10.19
C THR A 8 -10.35 17.87 -11.71
N LYS A 9 -10.86 16.81 -12.34
CA LYS A 9 -10.80 16.62 -13.79
C LYS A 9 -12.15 16.12 -14.32
N VAL A 10 -12.63 16.73 -15.38
CA VAL A 10 -13.83 16.28 -16.11
C VAL A 10 -13.37 15.57 -17.37
N GLU A 11 -13.72 14.29 -17.53
CA GLU A 11 -13.46 13.54 -18.76
C GLU A 11 -14.74 13.51 -19.61
N HIS A 12 -14.61 13.85 -20.89
CA HIS A 12 -15.69 13.81 -21.88
C HIS A 12 -15.57 12.57 -22.77
N ASN A 13 -15.37 11.38 -22.17
CA ASN A 13 -15.23 10.14 -22.92
C ASN A 13 -16.57 9.45 -23.26
N GLY A 14 -17.71 10.07 -22.93
CA GLY A 14 -19.04 9.48 -23.14
C GLY A 14 -20.16 10.52 -23.29
N CYS A 15 -21.39 10.02 -23.34
CA CYS A 15 -22.61 10.82 -23.48
C CYS A 15 -22.82 11.83 -22.33
N CYS A 16 -22.20 11.59 -21.17
CA CYS A 16 -22.16 12.53 -20.06
C CYS A 16 -20.71 12.74 -19.57
N PRO A 17 -20.32 13.99 -19.23
CA PRO A 17 -19.07 14.27 -18.55
C PRO A 17 -19.00 13.51 -17.23
N GLU A 18 -17.99 12.67 -17.09
CA GLU A 18 -17.69 12.04 -15.80
C GLU A 18 -16.67 12.88 -15.06
N CYS A 19 -17.00 13.20 -13.82
CA CYS A 19 -16.05 13.84 -12.94
C CYS A 19 -15.15 12.78 -12.31
N LYS A 20 -13.86 12.84 -12.62
CA LYS A 20 -12.85 12.02 -11.96
C LYS A 20 -12.35 12.75 -10.72
N GLU A 21 -12.64 12.19 -9.56
CA GLU A 21 -12.01 12.59 -8.31
C GLU A 21 -10.54 12.14 -8.37
N VAL A 22 -9.62 13.09 -8.58
CA VAL A 22 -8.18 12.79 -8.42
C VAL A 22 -7.89 12.83 -6.94
N ARG A 23 -7.88 11.67 -6.30
CA ARG A 23 -7.37 11.53 -4.94
C ARG A 23 -5.86 11.75 -5.04
N ASN A 24 -5.30 12.63 -4.21
CA ASN A 24 -3.84 12.81 -4.10
C ASN A 24 -3.33 12.17 -2.81
N PHE A 25 -4.01 11.12 -2.37
CA PHE A 25 -3.70 10.38 -1.15
C PHE A 25 -4.13 8.94 -1.34
N CYS A 26 -3.49 8.04 -0.61
CA CYS A 26 -3.96 6.67 -0.43
C CYS A 26 -4.69 6.56 0.91
N GLU A 27 -5.64 5.64 1.01
CA GLU A 27 -6.29 5.30 2.27
C GLU A 27 -5.88 3.88 2.67
N TYR A 28 -5.32 3.73 3.87
CA TYR A 28 -4.93 2.44 4.42
C TYR A 28 -5.36 2.32 5.88
N ARG A 29 -6.19 1.31 6.17
CA ARG A 29 -6.79 1.05 7.49
C ARG A 29 -7.44 2.30 8.12
N GLY A 30 -8.14 3.10 7.32
CA GLY A 30 -8.83 4.32 7.76
C GLY A 30 -7.91 5.52 8.03
N LYS A 31 -6.62 5.43 7.68
CA LYS A 31 -5.67 6.56 7.68
C LYS A 31 -5.38 6.98 6.25
N THR A 32 -5.21 8.28 6.05
CA THR A 32 -4.82 8.84 4.75
C THR A 32 -3.32 9.11 4.71
N TYR A 33 -2.68 8.73 3.62
CA TYR A 33 -1.26 8.86 3.37
C TYR A 33 -1.02 9.63 2.07
N LYS A 34 0.00 10.48 2.02
CA LYS A 34 0.32 11.25 0.81
C LYS A 34 0.93 10.35 -0.27
N ILE A 35 0.81 10.75 -1.53
CA ILE A 35 1.51 10.08 -2.64
C ILE A 35 3.02 10.06 -2.36
N LEU A 36 3.66 8.92 -2.60
CA LEU A 36 5.06 8.61 -2.28
C LEU A 36 5.39 8.55 -0.78
N GLU A 37 4.39 8.62 0.09
CA GLU A 37 4.63 8.48 1.53
C GLU A 37 4.84 7.01 1.89
N GLU A 38 5.95 6.76 2.61
CA GLU A 38 6.31 5.46 3.17
C GLU A 38 5.90 5.42 4.64
N PHE A 39 5.27 4.32 5.07
CA PHE A 39 4.83 4.15 6.43
C PHE A 39 4.96 2.70 6.89
N LYS A 40 5.23 2.51 8.18
CA LYS A 40 5.32 1.18 8.80
C LYS A 40 4.15 0.96 9.74
N PRO A 41 3.07 0.29 9.29
CA PRO A 41 1.94 -0.02 10.17
C PRO A 41 2.30 -1.03 11.27
N SER A 42 3.31 -1.88 11.05
CA SER A 42 3.78 -2.90 12.00
C SER A 42 5.32 -3.01 11.92
N PRO A 43 6.01 -3.55 12.94
CA PRO A 43 7.47 -3.71 12.89
C PRO A 43 7.97 -4.59 11.73
N CYS A 44 7.14 -5.52 11.25
CA CYS A 44 7.45 -6.41 10.14
C CYS A 44 6.82 -5.96 8.81
N GLU A 45 6.06 -4.87 8.77
CA GLU A 45 5.31 -4.44 7.58
C GLU A 45 5.72 -3.02 7.22
N TRP A 46 6.13 -2.82 5.97
CA TRP A 46 6.42 -1.51 5.40
C TRP A 46 5.52 -1.31 4.19
N CYS A 47 4.93 -0.14 4.06
CA CYS A 47 4.00 0.19 2.97
C CYS A 47 4.39 1.52 2.33
N ARG A 48 4.10 1.67 1.03
CA ARG A 48 4.26 2.91 0.28
C ARG A 48 3.00 3.24 -0.50
N CYS A 49 2.61 4.51 -0.49
CA CYS A 49 1.52 5.01 -1.32
C CYS A 49 2.03 5.36 -2.73
N GLU A 50 1.54 4.66 -3.74
CA GLU A 50 1.90 4.87 -5.14
C GLU A 50 1.07 6.00 -5.79
N PRO A 51 1.57 6.63 -6.87
CA PRO A 51 0.88 7.72 -7.56
C PRO A 51 -0.44 7.31 -8.25
N ASN A 52 -0.75 6.01 -8.31
CA ASN A 52 -2.02 5.46 -8.76
C ASN A 52 -3.07 5.34 -7.64
N ASN A 53 -2.82 5.93 -6.46
CA ASN A 53 -3.66 5.83 -5.26
C ASN A 53 -3.74 4.44 -4.62
N GLU A 54 -2.80 3.56 -4.97
CA GLU A 54 -2.71 2.22 -4.42
C GLU A 54 -1.62 2.13 -3.35
N VAL A 55 -1.82 1.29 -2.34
CA VAL A 55 -0.83 1.07 -1.28
C VAL A 55 -0.13 -0.24 -1.53
N HIS A 56 1.19 -0.17 -1.71
CA HIS A 56 2.03 -1.33 -1.88
C HIS A 56 2.74 -1.66 -0.56
N CYS A 57 2.41 -2.81 0.04
CA CYS A 57 3.00 -3.27 1.30
C CYS A 57 3.95 -4.46 1.08
N VAL A 58 5.06 -4.45 1.79
CA VAL A 58 6.06 -5.51 1.84
C VAL A 58 6.18 -5.97 3.30
N VAL A 59 6.06 -7.28 3.50
CA VAL A 59 6.28 -7.91 4.79
C VAL A 59 7.72 -8.39 4.83
N SER A 60 8.45 -8.02 5.88
CA SER A 60 9.77 -8.56 6.15
C SER A 60 9.62 -9.91 6.84
N ASP A 61 10.01 -10.97 6.14
CA ASP A 61 10.19 -12.28 6.75
C ASP A 61 11.36 -12.28 7.73
N CYS A 62 11.25 -13.10 8.78
CA CYS A 62 12.37 -13.33 9.68
C CYS A 62 13.45 -14.17 8.97
N ALA A 63 14.71 -14.01 9.38
CA ALA A 63 15.78 -14.88 8.91
C ALA A 63 15.43 -16.34 9.24
N VAL A 64 15.47 -17.20 8.23
CA VAL A 64 15.25 -18.64 8.43
C VAL A 64 16.35 -19.14 9.37
N PRO A 65 16.00 -19.79 10.50
CA PRO A 65 17.01 -20.35 11.37
C PRO A 65 17.81 -21.41 10.61
N GLU A 66 19.13 -21.46 10.85
CA GLU A 66 20.00 -22.50 10.30
C GLU A 66 19.44 -23.88 10.71
N CYS A 67 19.14 -24.73 9.73
CA CYS A 67 18.71 -26.10 9.97
C CYS A 67 19.93 -26.91 10.43
N VAL A 68 20.13 -27.00 11.75
CA VAL A 68 21.17 -27.87 12.31
C VAL A 68 20.69 -29.31 12.28
N ASN A 69 21.47 -30.21 11.67
CA ASN A 69 21.21 -31.64 11.73
C ASN A 69 21.50 -32.13 13.15
N PRO A 70 20.49 -32.53 13.95
CA PRO A 70 20.75 -33.08 15.27
C PRO A 70 21.53 -34.38 15.09
N VAL A 71 22.72 -34.45 15.70
CA VAL A 71 23.45 -35.71 15.86
C VAL A 71 22.72 -36.46 16.97
N TYR A 72 22.05 -37.56 16.60
CA TYR A 72 21.45 -38.46 17.57
C TYR A 72 22.57 -39.13 18.37
N GLU A 73 22.49 -39.07 19.70
CA GLU A 73 23.32 -39.91 20.56
C GLU A 73 23.02 -41.38 20.23
N PRO A 74 24.04 -42.21 19.97
CA PRO A 74 23.81 -43.63 19.76
C PRO A 74 23.21 -44.20 21.05
N GLU A 75 22.11 -44.93 20.86
CA GLU A 75 21.25 -45.52 21.90
C GLU A 75 22.07 -46.08 23.08
N GLN A 76 21.73 -45.61 24.29
CA GLN A 76 22.29 -46.06 25.57
C GLN A 76 21.99 -47.54 25.86
#